data_AF-C1KRW3-F1
#
_entry.id   AF-C1KRW3-F1
#
_cell.length_a   1.000
_cell.length_b   1.000
_cell.length_c   1.000
_cell.angle_alpha   90.00
_cell.angle_beta   90.00
_cell.angle_gamma   90.00
#
_symmetry.space_group_name_H-M   'P 1'
#
loop_
_entity.id
_entity.type
_entity.pdbx_description
1 polymer ?
#
loop_
_entity_poly.entity_id
_entity_poly.type
_entity_poly.pdbx_seq_one_letter_code
_entity_poly.pdbx_strand_id
1 'polypeptide(L)'
;RDSEQSSEAKSAPEELVQQVLSAGWREGLDVACENALGRYDATGYNTILRNARPKGVNKSGPPEHKLHGFTYLRLSDELLQGQNYVTFQTFVKRMHANQ
;
A
#
# COMPACT_ATOMS: atom_id res chain seq x y z
N ARG A 1 9.02 1.84 -4.93
CA ARG A 1 8.78 1.91 -6.39
C ARG A 1 10.05 1.48 -7.09
N ASP A 2 9.95 1.04 -8.34
CA ASP A 2 11.12 0.59 -9.10
C ASP A 2 12.09 1.76 -9.30
N SER A 3 11.54 2.96 -9.53
CA SER A 3 12.30 4.21 -9.63
C SER A 3 13.05 4.63 -8.36
N GLU A 4 12.77 4.01 -7.22
CA GLU A 4 13.46 4.27 -5.94
C GLU A 4 14.59 3.25 -5.70
N GLN A 5 14.81 2.32 -6.64
CA GLN A 5 15.84 1.28 -6.54
C GLN A 5 17.05 1.64 -7.40
N SER A 6 18.23 1.15 -7.00
CA SER A 6 19.43 1.32 -7.81
C SER A 6 19.34 0.48 -9.10
N SER A 7 19.93 0.98 -10.18
CA SER A 7 19.84 0.32 -11.49
C SER A 7 20.62 -1.00 -11.56
N GLU A 8 21.65 -1.11 -10.71
CA GLU A 8 22.54 -2.26 -10.57
C GLU A 8 21.85 -3.42 -9.85
N ALA A 9 20.87 -3.11 -8.98
CA ALA A 9 20.15 -4.11 -8.20
C ALA A 9 19.20 -4.98 -9.03
N LYS A 10 18.86 -4.56 -10.27
CA LYS A 10 17.86 -5.23 -11.12
C LYS A 10 16.55 -5.50 -10.37
N SER A 11 16.15 -4.54 -9.54
CA SER A 11 15.00 -4.63 -8.64
C SER A 11 13.72 -4.17 -9.33
N ALA A 12 12.65 -4.93 -9.14
CA ALA A 12 11.33 -4.73 -9.74
C ALA A 12 10.20 -4.93 -8.70
N PRO A 13 10.18 -4.15 -7.59
CA PRO A 13 9.20 -4.33 -6.53
C PRO A 13 7.75 -4.13 -6.98
N GLU A 14 7.47 -3.29 -7.99
CA GLU A 14 6.10 -3.06 -8.45
C GLU A 14 5.54 -4.28 -9.19
N GLU A 15 6.34 -4.88 -10.07
CA GLU A 15 6.00 -6.11 -10.79
C GLU A 15 5.87 -7.29 -9.82
N LEU A 16 6.80 -7.41 -8.86
CA LEU A 16 6.75 -8.49 -7.87
C LEU A 16 5.47 -8.43 -7.04
N VAL A 17 5.07 -7.24 -6.57
CA VAL A 17 3.81 -7.07 -5.85
C VAL A 17 2.62 -7.47 -6.73
N GLN A 18 2.57 -7.01 -7.99
CA GLN A 18 1.48 -7.37 -8.90
C GLN A 18 1.40 -8.90 -9.10
N GLN A 19 2.54 -9.57 -9.28
CA GLN A 19 2.60 -11.01 -9.48
C GLN A 19 2.06 -11.78 -8.27
N VAL A 20 2.54 -11.43 -7.06
CA VAL A 20 2.16 -12.14 -5.82
C VAL A 20 0.69 -11.92 -5.49
N LEU A 21 0.21 -10.68 -5.57
CA LEU A 21 -1.21 -10.38 -5.31
C LEU A 21 -2.13 -11.09 -6.32
N SER A 22 -1.78 -11.04 -7.60
CA SER A 22 -2.56 -11.70 -8.65
C SER A 22 -2.54 -13.23 -8.54
N ALA A 23 -1.46 -13.82 -8.03
CA ALA A 23 -1.42 -15.25 -7.75
C ALA A 23 -2.36 -15.61 -6.59
N GLY A 24 -2.30 -14.88 -5.47
CA GLY A 24 -3.18 -15.13 -4.32
C GLY A 24 -4.66 -15.00 -4.67
N TRP A 25 -5.05 -13.94 -5.38
CA TRP A 25 -6.45 -13.75 -5.78
C TRP A 25 -6.96 -14.80 -6.78
N ARG A 26 -6.11 -15.30 -7.69
CA ARG A 26 -6.50 -16.40 -8.61
C ARG A 26 -6.81 -17.69 -7.87
N GLU A 27 -6.13 -17.95 -6.76
CA GLU A 27 -6.39 -19.09 -5.87
C GLU A 27 -7.52 -18.80 -4.86
N GLY A 28 -8.20 -17.66 -4.96
CA GLY A 28 -9.28 -17.29 -4.04
C GLY A 28 -8.82 -16.94 -2.63
N LEU A 29 -7.54 -16.60 -2.43
CA LEU A 29 -6.98 -16.26 -1.13
C LEU A 29 -7.18 -14.78 -0.81
N ASP A 30 -7.44 -14.51 0.48
CA ASP A 30 -7.29 -13.19 1.06
C ASP A 30 -5.81 -12.85 1.19
N VAL A 31 -5.40 -11.70 0.64
CA VAL A 31 -4.01 -11.25 0.67
C VAL A 31 -3.91 -9.93 1.45
N ALA A 32 -2.96 -9.86 2.38
CA ALA A 32 -2.61 -8.65 3.12
C ALA A 32 -1.18 -8.21 2.78
N CYS A 33 -0.83 -6.95 3.07
CA CYS A 33 0.51 -6.43 2.83
C CYS A 33 1.03 -5.57 3.98
N GLU A 34 2.33 -5.31 3.94
CA GLU A 34 3.05 -4.41 4.84
C GLU A 34 4.04 -3.57 4.03
N ASN A 35 4.49 -2.43 4.55
CA ASN A 35 5.63 -1.70 3.99
C ASN A 35 6.96 -2.30 4.48
N ALA A 36 7.92 -2.47 3.57
CA ALA A 36 9.22 -3.06 3.89
C ALA A 36 10.17 -2.11 4.66
N LEU A 37 10.01 -0.80 4.48
CA LEU A 37 10.88 0.24 5.05
C LEU A 37 10.03 1.33 5.70
N GLY A 38 10.57 2.06 6.69
CA GLY A 38 9.92 3.23 7.27
C GLY A 38 9.70 4.32 6.21
N ARG A 39 8.44 4.73 6.02
CA ARG A 39 8.02 5.69 4.99
C ARG A 39 6.93 6.59 5.52
N TYR A 40 7.16 7.89 5.51
CA TYR A 40 6.21 8.90 6.06
C TYR A 40 5.69 9.88 4.99
N ASP A 41 6.15 9.71 3.76
CA ASP A 41 5.84 10.60 2.64
C ASP A 41 4.56 10.18 1.90
N ALA A 42 3.87 11.17 1.31
CA ALA A 42 2.67 10.94 0.50
C ALA A 42 2.91 9.99 -0.68
N THR A 43 4.14 9.95 -1.21
CA THR A 43 4.52 9.11 -2.33
C THR A 43 4.47 7.62 -1.94
N GLY A 44 5.04 7.26 -0.79
CA GLY A 44 4.96 5.91 -0.23
C GLY A 44 3.52 5.49 0.06
N TYR A 45 2.74 6.36 0.71
CA TYR A 45 1.32 6.09 0.99
C TYR A 45 0.47 5.91 -0.27
N ASN A 46 0.70 6.71 -1.31
CA ASN A 46 -0.03 6.55 -2.58
C ASN A 46 0.32 5.23 -3.28
N THR A 47 1.55 4.73 -3.16
CA THR A 47 1.92 3.40 -3.66
C THR A 47 1.18 2.30 -2.89
N ILE A 48 1.08 2.40 -1.57
CA ILE A 48 0.28 1.46 -0.76
C ILE A 48 -1.19 1.49 -1.20
N LEU A 49 -1.79 2.68 -1.33
CA LEU A 49 -3.19 2.84 -1.76
C LEU A 49 -3.46 2.23 -3.15
N ARG A 50 -2.54 2.41 -4.10
CA ARG A 50 -2.62 1.81 -5.43
C ARG A 50 -2.63 0.28 -5.33
N ASN A 51 -1.75 -0.30 -4.53
CA ASN A 51 -1.68 -1.75 -4.36
C ASN A 51 -2.86 -2.30 -3.56
N ALA A 52 -3.39 -1.53 -2.60
CA ALA A 52 -4.55 -1.89 -1.78
C ALA A 52 -5.83 -2.06 -2.60
N ARG A 53 -5.99 -1.27 -3.65
CA ARG A 53 -7.10 -1.34 -4.61
C ARG A 53 -6.57 -1.07 -6.02
N PRO A 54 -6.04 -2.09 -6.73
CA PRO A 54 -5.43 -1.90 -8.05
C PRO A 54 -6.38 -1.33 -9.10
N LYS A 55 -7.68 -1.62 -8.98
CA LYS A 55 -8.75 -1.10 -9.85
C LYS A 55 -9.50 0.11 -9.23
N GLY A 56 -8.99 0.68 -8.15
CA GLY A 56 -9.60 1.83 -7.48
C GLY A 56 -10.82 1.48 -6.63
N VAL A 57 -11.58 2.50 -6.22
CA VAL A 57 -12.80 2.36 -5.43
C VAL A 57 -13.98 2.11 -6.35
N ASN A 58 -14.70 1.00 -6.13
CA ASN A 58 -16.01 0.76 -6.74
C ASN A 58 -17.09 1.44 -5.88
N LYS A 59 -17.82 2.40 -6.45
CA LYS A 59 -18.90 3.13 -5.75
C LYS A 59 -20.23 2.37 -5.74
N SER A 60 -20.36 1.34 -6.58
CA SER A 60 -21.61 0.60 -6.79
C SER A 60 -21.59 -0.79 -6.16
N GLY A 61 -20.53 -1.15 -5.44
CA GLY A 61 -20.38 -2.47 -4.83
C GLY A 61 -18.95 -2.75 -4.38
N PRO A 62 -18.64 -3.99 -3.96
CA PRO A 62 -17.28 -4.37 -3.61
C PRO A 62 -16.34 -4.26 -4.82
N PRO A 63 -15.05 -3.90 -4.62
CA PRO A 63 -14.05 -3.96 -5.68
C PRO A 63 -13.74 -5.42 -6.04
N GLU A 64 -13.40 -5.67 -7.30
CA GLU A 64 -13.02 -7.00 -7.80
C GLU A 64 -11.80 -7.58 -7.06
N HIS A 65 -10.77 -6.74 -6.88
CA HIS A 65 -9.58 -7.07 -6.12
C HIS A 65 -9.29 -5.97 -5.10
N LYS A 66 -9.11 -6.38 -3.85
CA LYS A 66 -8.62 -5.52 -2.77
C LYS A 66 -7.73 -6.33 -1.84
N LEU A 67 -6.82 -5.66 -1.17
CA LEU A 67 -6.17 -6.26 -0.01
C LEU A 67 -7.19 -6.49 1.10
N HIS A 68 -7.02 -7.59 1.82
CA HIS A 68 -7.79 -7.90 3.01
C HIS A 68 -7.43 -6.94 4.15
N GLY A 69 -6.15 -6.59 4.27
CA GLY A 69 -5.64 -5.64 5.25
C GLY A 69 -4.26 -5.11 4.90
N PHE A 70 -3.84 -4.07 5.63
CA PHE A 70 -2.49 -3.53 5.54
C PHE A 70 -1.96 -3.25 6.95
N THR A 71 -0.77 -3.75 7.26
CA THR A 71 -0.07 -3.47 8.52
C THR A 71 1.05 -2.48 8.26
N TYR A 72 1.03 -1.34 8.96
CA TYR A 72 2.07 -0.32 8.82
C TYR A 72 3.24 -0.59 9.77
N LEU A 73 4.45 -0.69 9.22
CA LEU A 73 5.70 -0.83 9.95
C LEU A 73 6.33 0.56 10.14
N ARG A 74 6.51 1.09 11.36
CA ARG A 74 6.08 0.65 12.69
C ARG A 74 5.70 1.91 13.48
N LEU A 75 4.91 1.78 14.55
CA LEU A 75 4.74 2.87 15.51
C LEU A 75 6.10 3.37 16.02
N SER A 76 6.33 4.68 15.91
CA SER A 76 7.55 5.36 16.34
C SER A 76 7.22 6.79 16.74
N ASP A 77 8.12 7.44 17.48
CA ASP A 77 7.99 8.87 17.78
C ASP A 77 7.95 9.69 16.49
N GLU A 78 8.77 9.32 15.49
CA GLU A 78 8.81 9.97 14.18
C GLU A 78 7.47 9.91 13.44
N LEU A 79 6.75 8.77 13.51
CA LEU A 79 5.41 8.65 12.94
C LEU A 79 4.42 9.60 13.60
N LEU A 80 4.54 9.77 14.93
CA LEU A 80 3.61 10.57 15.73
C LEU A 80 3.92 12.08 15.72
N GLN A 81 4.99 12.50 15.04
CA GLN A 81 5.42 13.89 15.04
C GLN A 81 4.89 14.69 13.83
N GLY A 82 4.26 15.83 14.14
CA GLY A 82 3.98 16.91 13.19
C GLY A 82 3.33 16.44 11.88
N GLN A 83 3.99 16.76 10.76
CA GLN A 83 3.45 16.48 9.43
C GLN A 83 3.39 14.97 9.11
N ASN A 84 4.24 14.14 9.72
CA ASN A 84 4.20 12.70 9.50
C ASN A 84 2.88 12.11 9.98
N TYR A 85 2.43 12.52 11.17
CA TYR A 85 1.17 12.06 11.74
C TYR A 85 -0.04 12.56 10.93
N VAL A 86 -0.05 13.83 10.51
CA VAL A 86 -1.12 14.38 9.66
C VAL A 86 -1.21 13.64 8.32
N THR A 87 -0.07 13.33 7.72
CA THR A 87 0.01 12.59 6.46
C THR A 87 -0.46 11.14 6.65
N PHE A 88 -0.07 10.50 7.75
CA PHE A 88 -0.54 9.16 8.12
C PHE A 88 -2.05 9.10 8.36
N GLN A 89 -2.64 10.07 9.07
CA GLN A 89 -4.09 10.17 9.25
C GLN A 89 -4.83 10.27 7.92
N THR A 90 -4.31 11.08 6.99
CA THR A 90 -4.87 11.20 5.64
C THR A 90 -4.75 9.88 4.88
N PHE A 91 -3.63 9.17 5.00
CA PHE A 91 -3.45 7.84 4.43
C PHE A 91 -4.47 6.84 4.98
N VAL A 92 -4.66 6.77 6.30
CA VAL A 92 -5.64 5.88 6.94
C VAL A 92 -7.06 6.19 6.45
N LYS A 93 -7.44 7.48 6.41
CA LYS A 93 -8.74 7.90 5.88
C LYS A 93 -8.96 7.44 4.44
N ARG A 94 -7.93 7.54 3.59
CA ARG A 94 -7.99 7.04 2.21
C ARG A 94 -8.00 5.52 2.13
N MET A 95 -7.31 4.80 3.01
CA MET A 95 -7.38 3.34 3.09
C MET A 95 -8.81 2.88 3.38
N HIS A 96 -9.55 3.61 4.22
CA HIS A 96 -10.97 3.39 4.48
C HIS A 96 -11.92 4.01 3.44
N ALA A 97 -11.42 4.35 2.25
CA ALA A 97 -12.22 4.94 1.17
C ALA A 97 -12.98 6.24 1.57
N ASN A 98 -12.41 7.01 2.51
CA ASN A 98 -12.99 8.20 3.12
C ASN A 98 -14.32 7.99 3.85
N GLN A 99 -14.58 6.77 4.33
CA GLN A 99 -15.69 6.42 5.21
C GLN A 99 -15.39 6.77 6.68
#